data_AF-A0A7G9P3G2-F1
#
_entry.id   AF-A0A7G9P3G2-F1
#
_cell.length_a   1.000
_cell.length_b   1.000
_cell.length_c   1.000
_cell.angle_alpha   90.00
_cell.angle_beta   90.00
_cell.angle_gamma   90.00
#
_symmetry.space_group_name_H-M   'P 1'
#
loop_
_entity.id
_entity.type
_entity.pdbx_description
1 polymer ?
#
loop_
_entity_poly.entity_id
_entity_poly.type
_entity_poly.pdbx_seq_one_letter_code
_entity_poly.pdbx_strand_id
1 'polypeptide(L)'
;MDQDTGQLYGVVMITIVGGSILAAIWRAGVFGPRAFEAAPKRRGALGLFDPFVAVAVLLVGMAAVGSFVGQPPPEDQMTPRRMFITMVATQAGALPAIVYILIRAGMVVEGGLLGFGFDPRRFGAAVRYALLGTVTAIPLTMAVSAIVMFVMQQLGLDAPQIAHEALRKMTEEGWGPTRWGLIISAVVLAPIVEETIFRGMWQTALLQSKVVLTPWAAIGITSVIFTLTHVQIANLNALPALFTLSLGLGYVYERSGSLLAPMLLHAIFNGLQIIIALNLPQTPAAS
;
A
#
# COMPACT_ATOMS: atom_id res chain seq x y z
N MET A 1 -28.20 -15.41 18.42
CA MET A 1 -28.03 -14.01 17.99
C MET A 1 -28.19 -14.01 16.48
N ASP A 2 -29.09 -13.20 15.95
CA ASP A 2 -29.27 -13.07 14.50
C ASP A 2 -27.95 -12.62 13.84
N GLN A 3 -27.68 -13.11 12.64
CA GLN A 3 -26.51 -12.77 11.82
C GLN A 3 -26.35 -11.25 11.67
N ASP A 4 -27.45 -10.52 11.52
CA ASP A 4 -27.46 -9.05 11.42
C ASP A 4 -26.99 -8.38 12.71
N THR A 5 -27.40 -8.95 13.85
CA THR A 5 -26.97 -8.45 15.17
C THR A 5 -25.47 -8.72 15.37
N GLY A 6 -24.96 -9.89 14.98
CA GLY A 6 -23.53 -10.24 15.04
C GLY A 6 -22.64 -9.32 14.22
N GLN A 7 -23.07 -9.02 12.99
CA GLN A 7 -22.35 -8.12 12.10
C GLN A 7 -22.31 -6.69 12.67
N LEU A 8 -23.43 -6.19 13.18
CA LEU A 8 -23.50 -4.87 13.81
C LEU A 8 -22.55 -4.74 15.00
N TYR A 9 -22.51 -5.73 15.90
CA TYR A 9 -21.58 -5.73 17.03
C TYR A 9 -20.11 -5.71 16.58
N GLY A 10 -19.75 -6.46 15.53
CA GLY A 10 -18.41 -6.45 14.95
C GLY A 10 -18.00 -5.07 14.43
N VAL A 11 -18.87 -4.42 13.64
CA VAL A 11 -18.64 -3.08 13.10
C VAL A 11 -18.47 -2.06 14.23
N VAL A 12 -19.35 -2.10 15.23
CA VAL A 12 -19.29 -1.19 16.39
C VAL A 12 -17.98 -1.36 17.15
N MET A 13 -17.57 -2.59 17.45
CA MET A 13 -16.33 -2.87 18.19
C MET A 13 -15.09 -2.36 17.43
N ILE A 14 -14.97 -2.66 16.14
CA ILE A 14 -13.84 -2.21 15.31
C ILE A 14 -13.82 -0.68 15.23
N THR A 15 -14.98 -0.04 15.10
CA THR A 15 -15.09 1.43 15.04
C THR A 15 -14.70 2.09 16.36
N ILE A 16 -15.09 1.52 17.51
CA ILE A 16 -14.68 2.00 18.83
C ILE A 16 -13.17 1.91 19.01
N VAL A 17 -12.55 0.80 18.59
CA VAL A 17 -11.08 0.65 18.61
C VAL A 17 -10.43 1.70 17.72
N GLY A 18 -10.90 1.88 16.49
CA GLY A 18 -10.40 2.91 15.58
C GLY A 18 -10.53 4.33 16.15
N GLY A 19 -11.69 4.68 16.72
CA GLY A 19 -11.90 5.98 17.36
C GLY A 19 -11.00 6.21 18.57
N SER A 20 -10.77 5.16 19.38
CA SER A 20 -9.84 5.22 20.53
C SER A 20 -8.40 5.45 20.08
N ILE A 21 -7.99 4.80 19.00
CA ILE A 21 -6.67 5.00 18.37
C ILE A 21 -6.54 6.43 17.84
N LEU A 22 -7.53 6.95 17.12
CA LEU A 22 -7.52 8.35 16.65
C LEU A 22 -7.39 9.33 17.80
N ALA A 23 -8.14 9.11 18.90
CA ALA A 23 -8.04 9.94 20.09
C ALA A 23 -6.65 9.89 20.73
N ALA A 24 -6.02 8.70 20.78
CA ALA A 24 -4.65 8.54 21.27
C ALA A 24 -3.63 9.26 20.37
N ILE A 25 -3.75 9.12 19.04
CA ILE A 25 -2.91 9.78 18.04
C ILE A 25 -3.06 11.32 18.15
N TRP A 26 -4.28 11.81 18.30
CA TRP A 26 -4.57 13.22 18.51
C TRP A 26 -3.91 13.75 19.78
N ARG A 27 -4.09 13.06 20.92
CA ARG A 27 -3.47 13.43 22.20
C ARG A 27 -1.94 13.40 22.14
N ALA A 28 -1.36 12.50 21.34
CA ALA A 28 0.08 12.44 21.11
C ALA A 28 0.59 13.57 20.18
N GLY A 29 -0.27 14.47 19.70
CA GLY A 29 0.13 15.62 18.87
C GLY A 29 0.55 15.26 17.45
N VAL A 30 0.18 14.07 16.97
CA VAL A 30 0.63 13.53 15.68
C VAL A 30 0.08 14.32 14.49
N PHE A 31 -1.12 14.88 14.59
CA PHE A 31 -1.71 15.68 13.51
C PHE A 31 -1.24 17.14 13.50
N GLY A 32 -0.48 17.57 14.50
CA GLY A 32 -0.02 18.95 14.63
C GLY A 32 1.14 19.29 13.69
N PRO A 33 1.41 20.59 13.45
CA PRO A 33 2.56 21.04 12.64
C PRO A 33 3.90 20.59 13.23
N ARG A 34 3.95 20.33 14.54
CA ARG A 34 5.15 19.87 15.24
C ARG A 34 5.46 18.38 15.05
N ALA A 35 4.55 17.62 14.43
CA ALA A 35 4.67 16.16 14.31
C ALA A 35 5.95 15.69 13.61
N PHE A 36 6.52 16.55 12.76
CA PHE A 36 7.72 16.27 11.98
C PHE A 36 8.92 17.15 12.36
N GLU A 37 8.85 17.95 13.43
CA GLU A 37 9.97 18.81 13.85
C GLU A 37 11.22 17.99 14.21
N ALA A 38 11.03 16.86 14.87
CA ALA A 38 12.09 15.92 15.23
C ALA A 38 12.40 14.88 14.14
N ALA A 39 11.70 14.92 13.01
CA ALA A 39 11.90 13.96 11.93
C ALA A 39 13.18 14.24 11.13
N PRO A 40 13.85 13.21 10.59
CA PRO A 40 14.98 13.41 9.68
C PRO A 40 14.55 14.24 8.46
N LYS A 41 15.28 15.32 8.16
CA LYS A 41 15.00 16.16 6.99
C LYS A 41 15.62 15.55 5.74
N ARG A 42 14.80 15.23 4.74
CA ARG A 42 15.25 14.76 3.42
C ARG A 42 15.42 15.93 2.46
N ARG A 43 16.62 16.50 2.45
CA ARG A 43 17.01 17.59 1.55
C ARG A 43 17.45 17.04 0.19
N GLY A 44 17.24 17.81 -0.86
CA GLY A 44 17.57 17.40 -2.22
C GLY A 44 16.88 18.28 -3.25
N ALA A 45 17.01 17.87 -4.51
CA ALA A 45 16.46 18.57 -5.67
C ALA A 45 15.63 17.66 -6.58
N LEU A 46 14.89 16.68 -6.03
CA LEU A 46 13.84 15.99 -6.78
C LEU A 46 12.75 16.99 -7.14
N GLY A 47 12.53 17.17 -8.43
CA GLY A 47 11.57 18.08 -9.00
C GLY A 47 10.19 17.44 -9.21
N LEU A 48 9.17 18.26 -9.39
CA LEU A 48 7.79 17.79 -9.62
C LEU A 48 7.62 16.92 -10.87
N PHE A 49 8.54 17.00 -11.83
CA PHE A 49 8.51 16.19 -13.05
C PHE A 49 9.14 14.81 -12.88
N ASP A 50 10.01 14.60 -11.88
CA ASP A 50 10.70 13.32 -11.67
C ASP A 50 9.72 12.14 -11.48
N PRO A 51 8.61 12.27 -10.71
CA PRO A 51 7.62 11.20 -10.61
C PRO A 51 6.91 10.87 -11.93
N PHE A 52 6.64 11.86 -12.78
CA PHE A 52 6.00 11.62 -14.08
C PHE A 52 6.94 10.87 -15.04
N VAL A 53 8.24 11.20 -15.00
CA VAL A 53 9.24 10.42 -15.75
C VAL A 53 9.30 8.98 -15.23
N ALA A 54 9.29 8.78 -13.91
CA ALA A 54 9.27 7.43 -13.33
C ALA A 54 8.03 6.63 -13.77
N VAL A 55 6.85 7.26 -13.81
CA VAL A 55 5.61 6.63 -14.31
C VAL A 55 5.70 6.34 -15.81
N ALA A 56 6.25 7.25 -16.62
CA ALA A 56 6.43 6.99 -18.05
C ALA A 56 7.37 5.79 -18.28
N VAL A 57 8.48 5.71 -17.55
CA VAL A 57 9.42 4.57 -17.60
C VAL A 57 8.74 3.28 -17.12
N LEU A 58 7.89 3.35 -16.10
CA LEU A 58 7.10 2.22 -15.61
C LEU A 58 6.17 1.69 -16.69
N LEU A 59 5.40 2.56 -17.34
CA LEU A 59 4.45 2.17 -18.39
C LEU A 59 5.18 1.57 -19.60
N VAL A 60 6.32 2.13 -20.01
CA VAL A 60 7.16 1.55 -21.07
C VAL A 60 7.69 0.18 -20.67
N GLY A 61 8.18 0.02 -19.44
CA GLY A 61 8.66 -1.26 -18.93
C GLY A 61 7.57 -2.33 -18.87
N MET A 62 6.37 -1.98 -18.37
CA MET A 62 5.20 -2.86 -18.36
C MET A 62 4.75 -3.24 -19.77
N ALA A 63 4.70 -2.28 -20.71
CA ALA A 63 4.33 -2.55 -22.09
C ALA A 63 5.34 -3.46 -22.81
N ALA A 64 6.64 -3.24 -22.57
CA ALA A 64 7.71 -4.09 -23.10
C ALA A 64 7.59 -5.52 -22.57
N VAL A 65 7.43 -5.71 -21.27
CA VAL A 65 7.25 -7.07 -20.73
C VAL A 65 5.96 -7.71 -21.23
N GLY A 66 4.86 -6.96 -21.32
CA GLY A 66 3.58 -7.43 -21.85
C GLY A 66 3.67 -7.93 -23.30
N SER A 67 4.51 -7.32 -24.14
CA SER A 67 4.70 -7.78 -25.53
C SER A 67 5.46 -9.12 -25.60
N PHE A 68 6.32 -9.43 -24.63
CA PHE A 68 7.00 -10.73 -24.54
C PHE A 68 6.13 -11.82 -23.92
N VAL A 69 5.34 -11.48 -22.88
CA VAL A 69 4.50 -12.46 -22.16
C VAL A 69 3.17 -12.73 -22.87
N GLY A 70 2.76 -11.80 -23.73
CA GLY A 70 1.48 -11.83 -24.43
C GLY A 70 0.34 -11.32 -23.55
N GLN A 71 -0.82 -11.10 -24.17
CA GLN A 71 -2.03 -10.73 -23.44
C GLN A 71 -2.44 -11.88 -22.52
N PRO A 72 -2.80 -11.60 -21.26
CA PRO A 72 -3.35 -12.63 -20.39
C PRO A 72 -4.65 -13.17 -21.02
N PRO A 73 -4.91 -14.48 -20.90
CA PRO A 73 -6.17 -15.04 -21.36
C PRO A 73 -7.35 -14.43 -20.56
N PRO A 74 -8.58 -14.55 -21.08
CA PRO A 74 -9.79 -14.21 -20.33
C PRO A 74 -9.82 -14.82 -18.93
N GLU A 75 -10.50 -14.15 -18.00
CA GLU A 75 -10.45 -14.43 -16.56
C GLU A 75 -10.83 -15.88 -16.21
N ASP A 76 -11.82 -16.42 -16.91
CA ASP A 76 -12.35 -17.79 -16.83
C ASP A 76 -11.35 -18.86 -17.28
N GLN A 77 -10.32 -18.47 -18.04
CA GLN A 77 -9.28 -19.36 -18.58
C GLN A 77 -7.92 -19.17 -17.87
N MET A 78 -7.87 -18.28 -16.88
CA MET A 78 -6.63 -17.91 -16.19
C MET A 78 -6.18 -19.00 -15.21
N THR A 79 -5.28 -19.86 -15.67
CA THR A 79 -4.64 -20.85 -14.77
C THR A 79 -3.76 -20.16 -13.71
N PRO A 80 -3.60 -20.75 -12.52
CA PRO A 80 -2.76 -20.16 -11.48
C PRO A 80 -1.29 -20.02 -11.87
N ARG A 81 -0.76 -20.95 -12.68
CA ARG A 81 0.58 -20.80 -13.28
C ARG A 81 0.67 -19.57 -14.17
N ARG A 82 -0.31 -19.32 -15.04
CA ARG A 82 -0.37 -18.12 -15.89
C ARG A 82 -0.47 -16.86 -15.02
N MET A 83 -1.28 -16.88 -13.98
CA MET A 83 -1.41 -15.77 -13.04
C MET A 83 -0.07 -15.44 -12.35
N PHE A 84 0.65 -16.45 -11.87
CA PHE A 84 1.98 -16.26 -11.31
C PHE A 84 2.96 -15.65 -12.31
N ILE A 85 3.01 -16.18 -13.55
CA ILE A 85 3.85 -15.64 -14.61
C ILE A 85 3.50 -14.17 -14.88
N THR A 86 2.22 -13.85 -15.03
CA THR A 86 1.76 -12.47 -15.27
C THR A 86 2.12 -11.55 -14.11
N MET A 87 1.96 -11.96 -12.85
CA MET A 87 2.35 -11.13 -11.71
C MET A 87 3.86 -10.87 -11.67
N VAL A 88 4.68 -11.90 -11.85
CA VAL A 88 6.14 -11.75 -11.90
C VAL A 88 6.56 -10.85 -13.07
N ALA A 89 5.92 -11.02 -14.23
CA ALA A 89 6.14 -10.21 -15.41
C ALA A 89 5.79 -8.73 -15.16
N THR A 90 4.62 -8.44 -14.58
CA THR A 90 4.23 -7.07 -14.23
C THR A 90 5.23 -6.43 -13.26
N GLN A 91 5.74 -7.18 -12.27
CA GLN A 91 6.78 -6.67 -11.36
C GLN A 91 8.12 -6.46 -12.05
N ALA A 92 8.51 -7.34 -12.97
CA ALA A 92 9.72 -7.16 -13.78
C ALA A 92 9.63 -5.90 -14.65
N GLY A 93 8.44 -5.59 -15.18
CA GLY A 93 8.15 -4.36 -15.91
C GLY A 93 8.34 -3.09 -15.09
N ALA A 94 8.32 -3.17 -13.76
CA ALA A 94 8.58 -2.03 -12.88
C ALA A 94 10.07 -1.75 -12.64
N LEU A 95 10.96 -2.72 -12.89
CA LEU A 95 12.39 -2.60 -12.62
C LEU A 95 13.04 -1.37 -13.29
N PRO A 96 12.77 -1.04 -14.57
CA PRO A 96 13.34 0.16 -15.19
C PRO A 96 12.98 1.45 -14.43
N ALA A 97 11.76 1.56 -13.92
CA ALA A 97 11.33 2.73 -13.15
C ALA A 97 12.03 2.78 -11.80
N ILE A 98 12.18 1.63 -11.13
CA ILE A 98 12.94 1.53 -9.87
C ILE A 98 14.40 1.92 -10.09
N VAL A 99 15.05 1.41 -11.15
CA VAL A 99 16.43 1.78 -11.50
C VAL A 99 16.54 3.28 -11.75
N TYR A 100 15.63 3.86 -12.53
CA TYR A 100 15.57 5.32 -12.75
C TYR A 100 15.46 6.08 -11.43
N ILE A 101 14.52 5.69 -10.55
CA ILE A 101 14.31 6.33 -9.25
C ILE A 101 15.57 6.28 -8.40
N LEU A 102 16.23 5.12 -8.32
CA LEU A 102 17.44 4.94 -7.51
C LEU A 102 18.62 5.75 -8.05
N ILE A 103 18.84 5.76 -9.37
CA ILE A 103 19.88 6.58 -10.00
C ILE A 103 19.60 8.06 -9.74
N ARG A 104 18.37 8.50 -10.02
CA ARG A 104 17.98 9.91 -9.87
C ARG A 104 18.12 10.37 -8.43
N ALA A 105 17.61 9.59 -7.47
CA ALA A 105 17.74 9.87 -6.04
C ALA A 105 19.21 9.90 -5.60
N GLY A 106 20.03 8.95 -6.06
CA GLY A 106 21.45 8.91 -5.79
C GLY A 106 22.22 10.16 -6.27
N MET A 107 21.74 10.80 -7.33
CA MET A 107 22.37 12.00 -7.90
C MET A 107 21.94 13.30 -7.22
N VAL A 108 20.68 13.43 -6.77
CA VAL A 108 20.11 14.75 -6.38
C VAL A 108 19.64 14.86 -4.94
N VAL A 109 19.54 13.76 -4.21
CA VAL A 109 19.20 13.77 -2.79
C VAL A 109 20.48 13.94 -1.98
N GLU A 110 20.45 14.81 -0.98
CA GLU A 110 21.59 15.03 -0.09
C GLU A 110 21.92 13.72 0.65
N GLY A 111 23.16 13.22 0.51
CA GLY A 111 23.54 11.90 1.03
C GLY A 111 23.12 10.71 0.15
N GLY A 112 22.67 10.96 -1.08
CA GLY A 112 22.34 9.93 -2.07
C GLY A 112 21.26 8.96 -1.60
N LEU A 113 21.45 7.65 -1.84
CA LEU A 113 20.50 6.62 -1.43
C LEU A 113 20.31 6.51 0.10
N LEU A 114 21.32 6.88 0.89
CA LEU A 114 21.19 6.93 2.35
C LEU A 114 20.21 8.04 2.76
N GLY A 115 20.34 9.23 2.18
CA GLY A 115 19.41 10.34 2.39
C GLY A 115 18.02 10.10 1.80
N PHE A 116 17.93 9.27 0.77
CA PHE A 116 16.66 8.82 0.18
C PHE A 116 15.90 7.83 1.07
N GLY A 117 16.55 7.24 2.06
CA GLY A 117 15.91 6.37 3.05
C GLY A 117 16.35 4.91 3.01
N PHE A 118 17.43 4.57 2.29
CA PHE A 118 18.11 3.27 2.38
C PHE A 118 19.30 3.33 3.34
N ASP A 119 19.15 3.98 4.50
CA ASP A 119 20.20 4.09 5.52
C ASP A 119 20.12 2.95 6.54
N PRO A 120 21.08 2.00 6.58
CA PRO A 120 21.08 0.90 7.55
C PRO A 120 21.10 1.38 9.01
N ARG A 121 21.66 2.57 9.28
CA ARG A 121 21.70 3.15 10.64
C ARG A 121 20.31 3.50 11.15
N ARG A 122 19.31 3.60 10.26
CA ARG A 122 17.91 3.87 10.59
C ARG A 122 17.07 2.60 10.76
N PHE A 123 17.66 1.40 10.66
CA PHE A 123 16.94 0.13 10.77
C PHE A 123 16.06 0.04 12.03
N GLY A 124 16.61 0.36 13.20
CA GLY A 124 15.83 0.33 14.45
C GLY A 124 14.66 1.33 14.47
N ALA A 125 14.84 2.51 13.89
CA ALA A 125 13.75 3.47 13.72
C ALA A 125 12.69 2.96 12.73
N ALA A 126 13.12 2.32 11.63
CA ALA A 126 12.23 1.74 10.64
C ALA A 126 11.33 0.65 11.26
N VAL A 127 11.92 -0.29 12.00
CA VAL A 127 11.17 -1.35 12.70
C VAL A 127 10.23 -0.75 13.73
N ARG A 128 10.69 0.21 14.55
CA ARG A 128 9.85 0.88 15.55
C ARG A 128 8.63 1.54 14.91
N TYR A 129 8.82 2.32 13.85
CA TYR A 129 7.73 3.02 13.20
C TYR A 129 6.82 2.08 12.39
N ALA A 130 7.34 1.00 11.83
CA ALA A 130 6.52 -0.05 11.23
C ALA A 130 5.59 -0.69 12.27
N LEU A 131 6.12 -1.08 13.43
CA LEU A 131 5.32 -1.67 14.52
C LEU A 131 4.29 -0.67 15.09
N LEU A 132 4.67 0.58 15.28
CA LEU A 132 3.71 1.63 15.67
C LEU A 132 2.63 1.82 14.59
N GLY A 133 3.00 1.78 13.32
CA GLY A 133 2.08 1.80 12.19
C GLY A 133 1.14 0.59 12.21
N THR A 134 1.63 -0.61 12.51
CA THR A 134 0.82 -1.83 12.59
C THR A 134 -0.26 -1.70 13.65
N VAL A 135 0.04 -1.15 14.82
CA VAL A 135 -0.96 -0.99 15.90
C VAL A 135 -1.83 0.26 15.77
N THR A 136 -1.57 1.11 14.76
CA THR A 136 -2.34 2.34 14.53
C THR A 136 -3.02 2.35 13.16
N ALA A 137 -2.25 2.41 12.08
CA ALA A 137 -2.74 2.50 10.71
C ALA A 137 -3.60 1.29 10.31
N ILE A 138 -3.19 0.05 10.64
CA ILE A 138 -3.95 -1.14 10.24
C ILE A 138 -5.35 -1.19 10.89
N PRO A 139 -5.51 -1.04 12.22
CA PRO A 139 -6.83 -0.96 12.82
C PRO A 139 -7.70 0.17 12.26
N LEU A 140 -7.10 1.32 11.92
CA LEU A 140 -7.83 2.42 11.27
C LEU A 140 -8.30 2.05 9.86
N THR A 141 -7.44 1.41 9.07
CA THR A 141 -7.80 0.86 7.76
C THR A 141 -8.93 -0.16 7.88
N MET A 142 -8.88 -1.05 8.86
CA MET A 142 -9.94 -2.03 9.12
C MET A 142 -11.25 -1.36 9.57
N ALA A 143 -11.18 -0.33 10.42
CA ALA A 143 -12.36 0.42 10.85
C ALA A 143 -13.03 1.15 9.69
N VAL A 144 -12.24 1.82 8.84
CA VAL A 144 -12.76 2.46 7.63
C VAL A 144 -13.40 1.44 6.70
N SER A 145 -12.75 0.29 6.48
CA SER A 145 -13.32 -0.80 5.68
C SER A 145 -14.64 -1.32 6.26
N ALA A 146 -14.72 -1.54 7.57
CA ALA A 146 -15.93 -2.00 8.24
C ALA A 146 -17.08 -0.98 8.13
N ILE A 147 -16.80 0.31 8.28
CA ILE A 147 -17.78 1.38 8.10
C ILE A 147 -18.30 1.40 6.66
N VAL A 148 -17.41 1.34 5.67
CA VAL A 148 -17.81 1.34 4.25
C VAL A 148 -18.69 0.13 3.93
N MET A 149 -18.30 -1.07 4.37
CA MET A 149 -19.11 -2.27 4.16
C MET A 149 -20.48 -2.17 4.82
N PHE A 150 -20.53 -1.65 6.06
CA PHE A 150 -21.79 -1.43 6.77
C PHE A 150 -22.69 -0.45 6.00
N VAL A 151 -22.16 0.70 5.58
CA VAL A 151 -22.93 1.70 4.81
C VAL A 151 -23.45 1.11 3.50
N MET A 152 -22.64 0.37 2.76
CA MET A 152 -23.09 -0.27 1.50
C MET A 152 -24.25 -1.24 1.73
N GLN A 153 -24.15 -2.06 2.78
CA GLN A 153 -25.22 -3.00 3.14
C GLN A 153 -26.51 -2.26 3.49
N GLN A 154 -26.44 -1.16 4.25
CA GLN A 154 -27.62 -0.35 4.59
C GLN A 154 -28.25 0.32 3.35
N LEU A 155 -27.47 0.55 2.30
CA LEU A 155 -27.94 1.08 1.02
C LEU A 155 -28.42 0.00 0.06
N GLY A 156 -28.40 -1.28 0.46
CA GLY A 156 -28.76 -2.40 -0.42
C GLY A 156 -27.80 -2.59 -1.59
N LEU A 157 -26.57 -2.07 -1.49
CA LEU A 157 -25.54 -2.25 -2.51
C LEU A 157 -24.81 -3.56 -2.25
N ASP A 158 -24.70 -4.39 -3.28
CA ASP A 158 -23.86 -5.58 -3.21
C ASP A 158 -22.43 -5.16 -2.86
N ALA A 159 -21.95 -5.60 -1.70
CA ALA A 159 -20.55 -5.47 -1.32
C ALA A 159 -19.83 -6.70 -1.87
N PRO A 160 -19.15 -6.62 -3.04
CA PRO A 160 -18.35 -7.73 -3.50
C PRO A 160 -17.34 -8.10 -2.41
N GLN A 161 -17.20 -9.41 -2.18
CA GLN A 161 -16.31 -9.99 -1.18
C GLN A 161 -14.91 -9.34 -1.23
N ILE A 162 -14.32 -9.19 -0.04
CA ILE A 162 -13.04 -8.48 0.22
C ILE A 162 -11.86 -9.07 -0.57
N ALA A 163 -12.01 -10.28 -1.10
CA ALA A 163 -11.00 -10.91 -1.92
C ALA A 163 -10.93 -10.21 -3.29
N HIS A 164 -9.86 -9.44 -3.49
CA HIS A 164 -9.30 -9.29 -4.84
C HIS A 164 -9.28 -10.66 -5.51
N GLU A 165 -9.58 -10.73 -6.79
CA GLU A 165 -9.55 -11.95 -7.59
C GLU A 165 -8.23 -12.72 -7.39
N ALA A 166 -7.12 -11.99 -7.24
CA ALA A 166 -5.82 -12.57 -6.94
C ALA A 166 -5.75 -13.33 -5.61
N LEU A 167 -6.48 -12.85 -4.61
CA LEU A 167 -6.60 -13.47 -3.30
C LEU A 167 -7.54 -14.69 -3.35
N ARG A 168 -8.64 -14.61 -4.10
CA ARG A 168 -9.55 -15.74 -4.34
C ARG A 168 -8.83 -16.89 -5.04
N LYS A 169 -8.13 -16.61 -6.14
CA LYS A 169 -7.32 -17.62 -6.86
C LYS A 169 -6.21 -18.20 -5.98
N MET A 170 -5.63 -17.40 -5.08
CA MET A 170 -4.65 -17.89 -4.10
C MET A 170 -5.26 -18.83 -3.04
N THR A 171 -6.53 -18.62 -2.65
CA THR A 171 -7.24 -19.52 -1.72
C THR A 171 -7.66 -20.84 -2.36
N GLU A 172 -7.93 -20.84 -3.67
CA GLU A 172 -8.32 -22.03 -4.44
C GLU A 172 -7.10 -22.93 -4.76
N GLU A 173 -5.89 -22.37 -4.80
CA GLU A 173 -4.65 -23.10 -5.05
C GLU A 173 -4.15 -23.89 -3.83
N GLY A 174 -3.66 -25.10 -4.06
CA GLY A 174 -2.93 -25.87 -3.05
C GLY A 174 -1.61 -25.20 -2.62
N TRP A 175 -1.03 -25.69 -1.52
CA TRP A 175 0.29 -25.24 -1.07
C TRP A 175 1.37 -25.73 -2.04
N GLY A 176 1.80 -24.85 -2.95
CA GLY A 176 2.80 -25.14 -3.98
C GLY A 176 3.56 -23.89 -4.44
N PRO A 177 4.46 -24.04 -5.44
CA PRO A 177 5.32 -22.96 -5.92
C PRO A 177 4.56 -21.73 -6.39
N THR A 178 3.41 -21.93 -7.05
CA THR A 178 2.54 -20.85 -7.52
C THR A 178 2.06 -20.00 -6.35
N ARG A 179 1.43 -20.62 -5.34
CA ARG A 179 0.90 -19.92 -4.16
C ARG A 179 1.98 -19.17 -3.39
N TRP A 180 3.14 -19.79 -3.16
CA TRP A 180 4.29 -19.11 -2.55
C TRP A 180 4.77 -17.92 -3.37
N GLY A 181 4.81 -18.07 -4.70
CA GLY A 181 5.13 -16.99 -5.62
C GLY A 181 4.17 -15.81 -5.53
N LEU A 182 2.86 -16.07 -5.45
CA LEU A 182 1.83 -15.03 -5.26
C LEU A 182 2.00 -14.32 -3.91
N ILE A 183 2.26 -15.06 -2.83
CA ILE A 183 2.50 -14.51 -1.49
C ILE A 183 3.75 -13.62 -1.50
N ILE A 184 4.88 -14.08 -2.04
CA ILE A 184 6.12 -13.30 -2.11
C ILE A 184 5.91 -12.04 -2.95
N SER A 185 5.19 -12.14 -4.06
CA SER A 185 4.87 -10.99 -4.90
C SER A 185 4.08 -9.94 -4.13
N ALA A 186 3.04 -10.34 -3.39
CA ALA A 186 2.18 -9.42 -2.64
C ALA A 186 2.83 -8.88 -1.36
N VAL A 187 3.59 -9.68 -0.63
CA VAL A 187 4.12 -9.33 0.70
C VAL A 187 5.51 -8.70 0.61
N VAL A 188 6.28 -8.96 -0.44
CA VAL A 188 7.66 -8.47 -0.57
C VAL A 188 7.82 -7.55 -1.78
N LEU A 189 7.54 -8.05 -2.98
CA LEU A 189 7.84 -7.31 -4.20
C LEU A 189 6.97 -6.06 -4.36
N ALA A 190 5.66 -6.18 -4.15
CA ALA A 190 4.73 -5.06 -4.24
C ALA A 190 5.08 -3.93 -3.26
N PRO A 191 5.28 -4.17 -1.95
CA PRO A 191 5.76 -3.13 -1.03
C PRO A 191 7.07 -2.47 -1.47
N ILE A 192 8.05 -3.23 -1.96
CA ILE A 192 9.31 -2.62 -2.42
C ILE A 192 9.07 -1.67 -3.59
N VAL A 193 8.33 -2.12 -4.60
CA VAL A 193 8.04 -1.33 -5.81
C VAL A 193 7.19 -0.11 -5.47
N GLU A 194 6.06 -0.33 -4.81
CA GLU A 194 5.09 0.72 -4.50
C GLU A 194 5.67 1.75 -3.54
N GLU A 195 6.33 1.35 -2.45
CA GLU A 195 6.89 2.32 -1.52
C GLU A 195 8.04 3.13 -2.14
N THR A 196 8.81 2.55 -3.06
CA THR A 196 9.84 3.29 -3.79
C THR A 196 9.24 4.32 -4.75
N ILE A 197 8.14 4.00 -5.43
CA ILE A 197 7.45 4.91 -6.35
C ILE A 197 6.69 6.00 -5.58
N PHE A 198 5.89 5.63 -4.59
CA PHE A 198 5.00 6.58 -3.91
C PHE A 198 5.74 7.36 -2.82
N ARG A 199 6.45 6.69 -1.92
CA ARG A 199 7.06 7.36 -0.74
C ARG A 199 8.43 7.89 -1.13
N GLY A 200 9.22 7.05 -1.79
CA GLY A 200 10.50 7.43 -2.36
C GLY A 200 10.35 8.59 -3.34
N MET A 201 9.66 8.39 -4.46
CA MET A 201 9.61 9.37 -5.54
C MET A 201 8.52 10.44 -5.36
N TRP A 202 7.22 10.11 -5.38
CA TRP A 202 6.13 11.10 -5.34
C TRP A 202 6.17 12.00 -4.09
N GLN A 203 6.18 11.40 -2.90
CA GLN A 203 6.12 12.15 -1.64
C GLN A 203 7.37 13.02 -1.44
N THR A 204 8.56 12.47 -1.71
CA THR A 204 9.82 13.24 -1.57
C THR A 204 9.92 14.36 -2.61
N ALA A 205 9.51 14.14 -3.87
CA ALA A 205 9.51 15.18 -4.89
C ALA A 205 8.54 16.32 -4.54
N LEU A 206 7.33 16.01 -4.05
CA LEU A 206 6.38 17.02 -3.58
C LEU A 206 6.98 17.85 -2.44
N LEU A 207 7.62 17.22 -1.46
CA LEU A 207 8.28 17.90 -0.35
C LEU A 207 9.46 18.79 -0.80
N GLN A 208 10.23 18.36 -1.79
CA GLN A 208 11.42 19.09 -2.27
C GLN A 208 11.07 20.18 -3.29
N SER A 209 9.90 20.11 -3.93
CA SER A 209 9.44 21.06 -4.95
C SER A 209 9.25 22.50 -4.49
N LYS A 210 9.14 22.74 -3.18
CA LYS A 210 8.75 24.02 -2.56
C LYS A 210 7.31 24.47 -2.86
N VAL A 211 6.55 23.75 -3.69
CA VAL A 211 5.12 24.01 -3.94
C VAL A 211 4.27 23.48 -2.78
N VAL A 212 4.61 22.30 -2.27
CA VAL A 212 3.97 21.73 -1.09
C VAL A 212 4.75 22.14 0.15
N LEU A 213 4.09 22.88 1.04
CA LEU A 213 4.75 23.53 2.18
C LEU A 213 4.80 22.66 3.44
N THR A 214 4.05 21.55 3.50
CA THR A 214 3.98 20.72 4.70
C THR A 214 4.09 19.22 4.38
N PRO A 215 4.68 18.41 5.28
CA PRO A 215 4.71 16.96 5.10
C PRO A 215 3.32 16.32 5.04
N TRP A 216 2.35 16.83 5.82
CA TRP A 216 0.97 16.34 5.76
C TRP A 216 0.32 16.55 4.39
N ALA A 217 0.58 17.68 3.73
CA ALA A 217 0.08 17.90 2.37
C ALA A 217 0.72 16.95 1.36
N ALA A 218 2.04 16.69 1.47
CA ALA A 218 2.72 15.74 0.59
C ALA A 218 2.22 14.29 0.80
N ILE A 219 2.01 13.89 2.06
CA ILE A 219 1.41 12.60 2.42
C ILE A 219 0.00 12.49 1.83
N GLY A 220 -0.84 13.51 2.03
CA GLY A 220 -2.22 13.53 1.54
C GLY A 220 -2.31 13.43 0.03
N ILE A 221 -1.57 14.25 -0.71
CA ILE A 221 -1.54 14.24 -2.18
C ILE A 221 -1.03 12.89 -2.69
N THR A 222 0.06 12.37 -2.13
CA THR A 222 0.60 11.05 -2.50
C THR A 222 -0.41 9.95 -2.21
N SER A 223 -1.18 10.06 -1.12
CA SER A 223 -2.20 9.08 -0.75
C SER A 223 -3.39 9.08 -1.70
N VAL A 224 -3.79 10.26 -2.20
CA VAL A 224 -4.80 10.37 -3.26
C VAL A 224 -4.28 9.71 -4.54
N ILE A 225 -3.06 10.03 -4.98
CA ILE A 225 -2.46 9.45 -6.19
C ILE A 225 -2.38 7.93 -6.08
N PHE A 226 -1.86 7.42 -4.96
CA PHE A 226 -1.82 5.99 -4.65
C PHE A 226 -3.20 5.36 -4.81
N THR A 227 -4.22 5.90 -4.15
CA THR A 227 -5.57 5.35 -4.17
C THR A 227 -6.17 5.35 -5.58
N LEU A 228 -5.95 6.42 -6.36
CA LEU A 228 -6.47 6.52 -7.74
C LEU A 228 -5.83 5.47 -8.68
N THR A 229 -4.55 5.14 -8.48
CA THR A 229 -3.90 4.08 -9.27
C THR A 229 -4.49 2.68 -9.02
N HIS A 230 -5.25 2.51 -7.94
CA HIS A 230 -5.90 1.25 -7.58
C HIS A 230 -7.35 1.13 -8.06
N VAL A 231 -7.94 2.16 -8.68
CA VAL A 231 -9.36 2.14 -9.09
C VAL A 231 -9.69 1.01 -10.08
N GLN A 232 -8.73 0.61 -10.92
CA GLN A 232 -8.91 -0.47 -11.89
C GLN A 232 -8.50 -1.85 -11.36
N ILE A 233 -7.81 -1.90 -10.21
CA ILE A 233 -7.23 -3.12 -9.66
C ILE A 233 -8.06 -3.60 -8.46
N ALA A 234 -8.53 -2.64 -7.66
CA ALA A 234 -9.30 -2.85 -6.44
C ALA A 234 -10.77 -2.49 -6.61
N ASN A 235 -11.63 -3.20 -5.85
CA ASN A 235 -13.03 -2.83 -5.72
C ASN A 235 -13.17 -1.40 -5.18
N LEU A 236 -14.16 -0.65 -5.68
CA LEU A 236 -14.36 0.76 -5.31
C LEU A 236 -14.56 0.96 -3.80
N ASN A 237 -15.14 -0.03 -3.11
CA ASN A 237 -15.33 -0.02 -1.67
C ASN A 237 -14.02 -0.15 -0.85
N ALA A 238 -12.94 -0.64 -1.46
CA ALA A 238 -11.63 -0.74 -0.81
C ALA A 238 -10.85 0.58 -0.86
N LEU A 239 -11.20 1.52 -1.74
CA LEU A 239 -10.46 2.77 -1.95
C LEU A 239 -10.33 3.63 -0.67
N PRO A 240 -11.37 3.83 0.16
CA PRO A 240 -11.21 4.58 1.42
C PRO A 240 -10.24 3.91 2.40
N ALA A 241 -10.22 2.58 2.44
CA ALA A 241 -9.30 1.81 3.28
C ALA A 241 -7.85 1.92 2.76
N LEU A 242 -7.65 1.82 1.44
CA LEU A 242 -6.34 2.02 0.80
C LEU A 242 -5.80 3.43 1.00
N PHE A 243 -6.64 4.45 0.88
CA PHE A 243 -6.28 5.83 1.21
C PHE A 243 -5.81 5.95 2.66
N THR A 244 -6.56 5.36 3.60
CA THR A 244 -6.21 5.35 5.03
C THR A 244 -4.88 4.66 5.30
N LEU A 245 -4.63 3.50 4.68
CA LEU A 245 -3.35 2.82 4.77
C LEU A 245 -2.22 3.70 4.23
N SER A 246 -2.45 4.34 3.08
CA SER A 246 -1.47 5.19 2.41
C SER A 246 -1.05 6.39 3.24
N LEU A 247 -1.97 7.00 3.99
CA LEU A 247 -1.65 8.05 4.98
C LEU A 247 -0.69 7.52 6.05
N GLY A 248 -0.96 6.32 6.57
CA GLY A 248 -0.11 5.66 7.57
C GLY A 248 1.29 5.37 7.04
N LEU A 249 1.40 4.84 5.82
CA LEU A 249 2.66 4.58 5.13
C LEU A 249 3.48 5.86 4.93
N GLY A 250 2.84 6.93 4.43
CA GLY A 250 3.49 8.23 4.26
C GLY A 250 3.99 8.81 5.58
N TYR A 251 3.19 8.69 6.64
CA TYR A 251 3.57 9.15 7.98
C TYR A 251 4.78 8.39 8.56
N VAL A 252 4.80 7.05 8.51
CA VAL A 252 5.92 6.28 9.05
C VAL A 252 7.20 6.51 8.26
N TYR A 253 7.11 6.78 6.95
CA TYR A 253 8.25 7.18 6.14
C TYR A 253 8.85 8.51 6.60
N GLU A 254 8.01 9.55 6.80
CA GLU A 254 8.48 10.84 7.29
C GLU A 254 9.15 10.72 8.65
N ARG A 255 8.53 9.99 9.58
CA ARG A 255 9.01 9.90 10.96
C ARG A 255 10.29 9.07 11.10
N SER A 256 10.42 8.01 10.31
CA SER A 256 11.60 7.13 10.36
C SER A 256 12.77 7.65 9.53
N GLY A 257 12.49 8.40 8.46
CA GLY A 257 13.47 8.75 7.43
C GLY A 257 13.98 7.53 6.66
N SER A 258 13.24 6.42 6.64
CA SER A 258 13.66 5.15 6.04
C SER A 258 12.53 4.52 5.22
N LEU A 259 12.82 4.16 3.97
CA LEU A 259 11.86 3.45 3.10
C LEU A 259 11.53 2.05 3.60
N LEU A 260 12.41 1.45 4.41
CA LEU A 260 12.12 0.18 5.05
C LEU A 260 10.90 0.24 5.99
N ALA A 261 10.61 1.40 6.62
CA ALA A 261 9.49 1.51 7.56
C ALA A 261 8.12 1.33 6.89
N PRO A 262 7.77 2.07 5.82
CA PRO A 262 6.53 1.80 5.10
C PRO A 262 6.57 0.45 4.38
N MET A 263 7.71 -0.04 3.87
CA MET A 263 7.78 -1.37 3.24
C MET A 263 7.40 -2.48 4.21
N LEU A 264 7.90 -2.43 5.45
CA LEU A 264 7.53 -3.39 6.49
C LEU A 264 6.06 -3.26 6.91
N LEU A 265 5.56 -2.04 7.12
CA LEU A 265 4.15 -1.82 7.47
C LEU A 265 3.22 -2.36 6.37
N HIS A 266 3.54 -2.08 5.11
CA HIS A 266 2.78 -2.55 3.95
C HIS A 266 2.85 -4.08 3.83
N ALA A 267 4.04 -4.67 3.97
CA ALA A 267 4.21 -6.13 3.98
C ALA A 267 3.37 -6.80 5.08
N ILE A 268 3.36 -6.23 6.29
CA ILE A 268 2.54 -6.72 7.41
C ILE A 268 1.05 -6.63 7.06
N PHE A 269 0.60 -5.51 6.50
CA PHE A 269 -0.79 -5.35 6.07
C PHE A 269 -1.17 -6.41 5.02
N ASN A 270 -0.39 -6.57 3.96
CA ASN A 270 -0.66 -7.54 2.90
C ASN A 270 -0.64 -8.98 3.45
N GLY A 271 0.32 -9.31 4.30
CA GLY A 271 0.41 -10.60 4.96
C GLY A 271 -0.82 -10.90 5.84
N LEU A 272 -1.28 -9.92 6.62
CA LEU A 272 -2.50 -10.05 7.43
C LEU A 272 -3.75 -10.25 6.57
N GLN A 273 -3.90 -9.49 5.49
CA GLN A 273 -5.02 -9.67 4.55
C GLN A 273 -5.01 -11.07 3.93
N ILE A 274 -3.83 -11.60 3.58
CA ILE A 274 -3.69 -12.97 3.09
C ILE A 274 -4.09 -13.97 4.18
N ILE A 275 -3.53 -13.85 5.39
CA ILE A 275 -3.86 -14.75 6.51
C ILE A 275 -5.36 -14.76 6.77
N ILE A 276 -6.01 -13.59 6.83
CA ILE A 276 -7.46 -13.48 7.03
C ILE A 276 -8.19 -14.24 5.91
N ALA A 277 -7.85 -14.00 4.64
CA ALA A 277 -8.52 -14.65 3.53
C ALA A 277 -8.33 -16.17 3.48
N LEU A 278 -7.16 -16.69 3.90
CA LEU A 278 -6.91 -18.12 3.96
C LEU A 278 -7.70 -18.83 5.09
N ASN A 279 -8.16 -18.09 6.09
CA ASN A 279 -8.87 -18.63 7.26
C ASN A 279 -10.38 -18.34 7.25
N LEU A 280 -10.87 -17.45 6.38
CA LEU A 280 -12.30 -17.20 6.23
C LEU A 280 -12.97 -18.35 5.45
N PRO A 281 -14.15 -18.82 5.89
CA PRO A 281 -14.93 -19.78 5.11
C PRO A 281 -15.25 -19.17 3.75
N GLN A 282 -14.81 -19.84 2.69
CA GLN A 282 -15.19 -19.44 1.33
C GLN A 282 -16.67 -19.81 1.16
N THR A 283 -17.56 -18.82 1.08
CA THR A 283 -18.93 -19.09 0.61
C THR A 283 -18.83 -19.56 -0.83
N PRO A 284 -19.37 -20.74 -1.19
CA PRO A 284 -19.38 -21.19 -2.57
C PRO A 284 -20.02 -20.10 -3.43
N ALA A 285 -19.45 -19.85 -4.62
CA ALA A 285 -20.10 -19.02 -5.61
C ALA A 285 -21.51 -19.58 -5.84
N ALA A 286 -22.53 -18.73 -5.79
CA ALA A 286 -23.87 -19.12 -6.18
C ALA A 286 -23.81 -19.67 -7.61
N SER A 287 -24.15 -20.96 -7.76
CA SER A 287 -24.23 -21.67 -9.03
C SER A 287 -25.35 -21.14 -9.91
#